data_AF-A0A2V8ZFF4-F1
#
_entry.id   AF-A0A2V8ZFF4-F1
#
_cell.length_a   1.000
_cell.length_b   1.000
_cell.length_c   1.000
_cell.angle_alpha   90.00
_cell.angle_beta   90.00
_cell.angle_gamma   90.00
#
_symmetry.space_group_name_H-M   'P 1'
#
loop_
_entity.id
_entity.type
_entity.pdbx_description
1 polymer ?
#
loop_
_entity_poly.entity_id
_entity_poly.type
_entity_poly.pdbx_seq_one_letter_code
_entity_poly.pdbx_strand_id
1 'polypeptide(L)'
;MKRILIVCLAAAALASLTILVGDWSGASAAAGANASSNGNETYDVNTLAGKVASVNGTAGLQIRLSAFIESEADTTFQEGNNSSPSTLIMPGTVLSSSLDGTSVLPPDVAASQDTAGAPQNETAIAVDPNNSQRIVAGLNDYVTATWTCTIGTSPCSAFGDGYSGTYFSNDGGATWCCASKPDGSNTGTLIPGVELLVGGPYHAGGDPSVAFDSHGHVFYAGLGFDRTMPDNTVAVNRGTFDASGRLSWGSPVFINQTTAPSTLNDKPWLTADAHAASPFRDNVYVTWTRFIFNPANGHFVQSPIAVAVSRDGGQTFSSPELIGGNVLYSQGSRPVVASDGTVYVFWDGATRLATLGNIWVVKSTDGGKSWSKPVAVSPVVDIIPVADTAFRNNSYPAADVAPNGDIYVAWDSMMSNAGGLCTGRTNSGCHAASLYSKSSDGGATWSAPALVLPSADASTRTAIGYPVKQRDDSTLNAPATPRRVDTLFPAVSVSANGRVYMSAYAADVVSPWQTCAKLGSPGLSGNNCTTLGPFINNARLDYVVTDLTTGVTDTVTTQPINTRYFFSGGFIGDYTDIAAGSDDRFHAFWTDTNNVQSIDWFVGFEWQAGTRVHNQDVVVLSNSF
;
A
#
# COMPACT_ATOMS: atom_id res chain seq x y z
N MET A 1 62.58 -18.85 -19.22
CA MET A 1 63.74 -19.55 -18.60
C MET A 1 63.67 -19.25 -17.10
N LYS A 2 63.55 -20.14 -16.11
CA LYS A 2 63.52 -21.60 -15.91
C LYS A 2 62.59 -21.80 -14.69
N ARG A 3 61.46 -22.51 -14.80
CA ARG A 3 61.15 -23.83 -14.17
C ARG A 3 61.79 -24.07 -12.79
N ILE A 4 60.98 -24.29 -11.76
CA ILE A 4 61.04 -25.47 -10.86
C ILE A 4 59.59 -25.89 -10.51
N LEU A 5 59.40 -27.20 -10.60
CA LEU A 5 58.20 -28.02 -10.42
C LEU A 5 58.41 -28.80 -9.11
N ILE A 6 57.46 -28.82 -8.18
CA ILE A 6 57.38 -29.89 -7.17
C ILE A 6 55.92 -30.34 -7.08
N VAL A 7 55.75 -31.63 -7.37
CA VAL A 7 54.57 -32.46 -7.20
C VAL A 7 54.70 -33.18 -5.86
N CYS A 8 53.62 -33.27 -5.08
CA CYS A 8 53.41 -34.37 -4.14
C CYS A 8 51.94 -34.77 -4.14
N LEU A 9 51.73 -36.06 -4.35
CA LEU A 9 50.45 -36.78 -4.44
C LEU A 9 50.07 -37.42 -3.09
N ALA A 10 48.81 -37.84 -3.02
CA ALA A 10 48.16 -38.83 -2.14
C ALA A 10 47.60 -38.29 -0.80
N ALA A 11 46.41 -38.69 -0.33
CA ALA A 11 45.62 -39.88 -0.62
C ALA A 11 44.10 -39.62 -0.51
N ALA A 12 43.35 -40.41 -1.28
CA ALA A 12 41.90 -40.52 -1.23
C ALA A 12 41.43 -41.36 -0.02
N ALA A 13 40.24 -41.05 0.48
CA ALA A 13 39.39 -42.02 1.16
C ALA A 13 37.96 -41.84 0.65
N LEU A 14 37.54 -42.77 -0.23
CA LEU A 14 36.13 -43.03 -0.50
C LEU A 14 35.57 -43.89 0.65
N ALA A 15 34.43 -43.49 1.19
CA ALA A 15 33.48 -44.40 1.80
C ALA A 15 32.08 -44.01 1.32
N SER A 16 31.51 -44.89 0.52
CA SER A 16 30.15 -44.85 0.01
C SER A 16 29.17 -45.28 1.10
N LEU A 17 28.06 -44.55 1.29
CA LEU A 17 26.79 -45.19 1.65
C LEU A 17 25.60 -44.38 1.14
N THR A 18 24.76 -45.08 0.40
CA THR A 18 23.52 -44.65 -0.25
C THR A 18 22.35 -44.44 0.71
N ILE A 19 21.67 -43.30 0.54
CA ILE A 19 20.22 -43.02 0.47
C ILE A 19 19.32 -43.49 1.63
N LEU A 20 18.65 -42.51 2.26
CA LEU A 20 17.20 -42.55 2.48
C LEU A 20 16.62 -41.13 2.37
N VAL A 21 15.68 -41.00 1.44
CA VAL A 21 14.97 -39.78 1.05
C VAL A 21 13.87 -39.50 2.07
N GLY A 22 13.73 -38.24 2.48
CA GLY A 22 12.63 -37.76 3.32
C GLY A 22 12.43 -36.27 3.08
N ASP A 23 11.42 -35.96 2.28
CA ASP A 23 11.02 -34.61 1.85
C ASP A 23 10.53 -33.76 3.03
N TRP A 24 11.21 -32.63 3.27
CA TRP A 24 10.74 -31.52 4.09
C TRP A 24 10.89 -30.22 3.28
N SER A 25 9.80 -29.77 2.65
CA SER A 25 9.71 -28.45 2.02
C SER A 25 9.26 -27.40 3.05
N GLY A 26 10.23 -26.80 3.72
CA GLY A 26 10.07 -25.54 4.46
C GLY A 26 10.85 -24.45 3.74
N ALA A 27 10.17 -23.60 2.96
CA ALA A 27 10.78 -22.40 2.39
C ALA A 27 10.90 -21.35 3.51
N SER A 28 12.10 -21.23 4.08
CA SER A 28 12.49 -20.10 4.91
C SER A 28 13.82 -19.57 4.40
N ALA A 29 13.81 -18.28 4.08
CA ALA A 29 14.92 -17.52 3.58
C ALA A 29 16.09 -17.51 4.58
N ALA A 30 17.29 -17.79 4.11
CA ALA A 30 18.53 -17.52 4.83
C ALA A 30 19.40 -16.59 3.97
N ALA A 31 19.57 -15.37 4.47
CA ALA A 31 20.52 -14.40 3.96
C ALA A 31 21.95 -14.86 4.28
N GLY A 32 22.74 -15.08 3.23
CA GLY A 32 24.19 -15.16 3.28
C GLY A 32 24.74 -14.29 2.17
N ALA A 33 25.51 -13.26 2.53
CA ALA A 33 26.18 -12.38 1.59
C ALA A 33 27.18 -13.19 0.74
N ASN A 34 26.75 -13.59 -0.45
CA ASN A 34 27.61 -13.91 -1.57
C ASN A 34 27.14 -13.06 -2.74
N ALA A 35 27.97 -12.12 -3.15
CA ALA A 35 27.79 -11.39 -4.39
C ALA A 35 27.99 -12.36 -5.56
N SER A 36 26.94 -13.09 -5.91
CA SER A 36 26.78 -13.66 -7.25
C SER A 36 25.83 -12.77 -8.02
N SER A 37 26.35 -11.75 -8.69
CA SER A 37 25.68 -11.22 -9.87
C SER A 37 25.61 -12.38 -10.87
N ASN A 38 24.47 -13.04 -10.99
CA ASN A 38 24.24 -13.96 -12.09
C ASN A 38 24.19 -13.12 -13.37
N GLY A 39 25.33 -12.86 -14.00
CA GLY A 39 25.48 -12.05 -15.22
C GLY A 39 24.80 -12.64 -16.46
N ASN A 40 23.95 -13.66 -16.30
CA ASN A 40 23.17 -14.34 -17.33
C ASN A 40 21.65 -14.29 -17.08
N GLU A 41 21.19 -13.75 -15.95
CA GLU A 41 19.75 -13.62 -15.71
C GLU A 41 19.18 -12.49 -16.59
N THR A 42 18.02 -12.70 -17.18
CA THR A 42 17.31 -11.69 -17.98
C THR A 42 15.87 -11.65 -17.54
N TYR A 43 15.28 -10.46 -17.48
CA TYR A 43 13.89 -10.28 -17.07
C TYR A 43 13.02 -9.87 -18.26
N ASP A 44 11.84 -10.48 -18.38
CA ASP A 44 10.86 -10.09 -19.41
C ASP A 44 10.06 -8.85 -19.00
N VAL A 45 10.68 -7.69 -19.17
CA VAL A 45 10.08 -6.39 -18.83
C VAL A 45 8.96 -5.95 -19.77
N ASN A 46 8.48 -6.81 -20.68
CA ASN A 46 7.21 -6.58 -21.37
C ASN A 46 6.01 -6.84 -20.45
N THR A 47 6.20 -7.62 -19.39
CA THR A 47 5.15 -7.98 -18.42
C THR A 47 5.39 -7.30 -17.08
N LEU A 48 4.32 -7.10 -16.31
CA LEU A 48 4.41 -6.55 -14.96
C LEU A 48 5.20 -7.49 -14.03
N ALA A 49 4.97 -8.80 -14.15
CA ALA A 49 5.71 -9.83 -13.42
C ALA A 49 7.22 -9.78 -13.67
N GLY A 50 7.65 -9.60 -14.92
CA GLY A 50 9.07 -9.48 -15.23
C GLY A 50 9.69 -8.17 -14.72
N LYS A 51 8.93 -7.06 -14.69
CA LYS A 51 9.37 -5.81 -14.06
C LYS A 51 9.53 -5.96 -12.55
N VAL A 52 8.57 -6.56 -11.85
CA VAL A 52 8.66 -6.87 -10.40
C VAL A 52 9.85 -7.79 -10.12
N ALA A 53 10.02 -8.86 -10.89
CA ALA A 53 11.14 -9.78 -10.73
C ALA A 53 12.50 -9.07 -10.90
N SER A 54 12.59 -8.14 -11.85
CA SER A 54 13.81 -7.36 -12.09
C SER A 54 14.19 -6.45 -10.92
N VAL A 55 13.21 -5.76 -10.33
CA VAL A 55 13.44 -4.94 -9.13
C VAL A 55 13.87 -5.83 -7.96
N ASN A 56 13.13 -6.90 -7.69
CA ASN A 56 13.41 -7.84 -6.59
C ASN A 56 14.75 -8.58 -6.72
N GLY A 57 15.19 -8.84 -7.96
CA GLY A 57 16.48 -9.49 -8.25
C GLY A 57 17.69 -8.55 -8.10
N THR A 58 17.48 -7.25 -7.87
CA THR A 58 18.58 -6.29 -7.79
C THR A 58 19.21 -6.28 -6.40
N ALA A 59 20.37 -6.95 -6.29
CA ALA A 59 21.08 -7.08 -5.03
C ALA A 59 21.53 -5.73 -4.43
N GLY A 60 21.36 -5.58 -3.12
CA GLY A 60 21.90 -4.47 -2.33
C GLY A 60 21.11 -3.17 -2.40
N LEU A 61 20.10 -3.06 -3.27
CA LEU A 61 19.16 -1.96 -3.27
C LEU A 61 17.91 -2.34 -2.47
N GLN A 62 17.46 -1.43 -1.61
CA GLN A 62 16.22 -1.57 -0.85
C GLN A 62 15.10 -0.90 -1.65
N ILE A 63 14.77 -1.48 -2.81
CA ILE A 63 13.76 -0.94 -3.74
C ILE A 63 12.79 -2.05 -4.11
N ARG A 64 11.51 -1.69 -4.22
CA ARG A 64 10.36 -2.55 -4.53
C ARG A 64 9.46 -1.79 -5.51
N LEU A 65 8.31 -2.36 -5.87
CA LEU A 65 7.21 -1.59 -6.48
C LEU A 65 6.11 -1.40 -5.41
N SER A 66 5.08 -0.59 -5.66
CA SER A 66 3.91 -0.54 -4.75
C SER A 66 3.36 -1.95 -4.52
N ALA A 67 2.81 -2.24 -3.34
CA ALA A 67 2.30 -3.59 -3.10
C ALA A 67 1.06 -3.88 -3.95
N PHE A 68 0.32 -2.86 -4.38
CA PHE A 68 -0.64 -2.97 -5.48
C PHE A 68 0.00 -3.55 -6.75
N ILE A 69 1.07 -2.93 -7.29
CA ILE A 69 1.74 -3.46 -8.48
C ILE A 69 2.34 -4.86 -8.24
N GLU A 70 2.89 -5.13 -7.06
CA GLU A 70 3.35 -6.49 -6.71
C GLU A 70 2.20 -7.50 -6.65
N SER A 71 1.00 -7.08 -6.23
CA SER A 71 -0.22 -7.89 -6.20
C SER A 71 -0.71 -8.20 -7.59
N GLU A 72 -0.79 -7.18 -8.44
CA GLU A 72 -1.24 -7.29 -9.83
C GLU A 72 -0.28 -8.11 -10.71
N ALA A 73 0.98 -8.21 -10.29
CA ALA A 73 1.99 -9.04 -10.93
C ALA A 73 1.99 -10.51 -10.47
N ASP A 74 1.34 -10.82 -9.34
CA ASP A 74 1.41 -12.14 -8.71
C ASP A 74 0.49 -13.14 -9.39
N THR A 75 1.08 -13.96 -10.28
CA THR A 75 0.37 -15.01 -11.01
C THR A 75 0.17 -16.28 -10.20
N THR A 76 0.75 -16.40 -9.00
CA THR A 76 0.69 -17.65 -8.21
C THR A 76 -0.71 -17.95 -7.70
N PHE A 77 -1.58 -16.94 -7.62
CA PHE A 77 -3.01 -17.11 -7.34
C PHE A 77 -3.84 -17.50 -8.57
N GLN A 78 -3.35 -17.21 -9.79
CA GLN A 78 -3.93 -17.73 -11.04
C GLN A 78 -3.51 -19.18 -11.32
N GLU A 79 -2.41 -19.65 -10.72
CA GLU A 79 -1.94 -21.04 -10.80
C GLU A 79 -2.73 -22.04 -9.92
N GLY A 80 -3.96 -21.70 -9.58
CA GLY A 80 -5.02 -22.65 -9.24
C GLY A 80 -5.50 -23.46 -10.45
N ASN A 81 -4.57 -24.00 -11.24
CA ASN A 81 -4.72 -25.00 -12.30
C ASN A 81 -5.66 -24.66 -13.48
N ASN A 82 -5.08 -24.65 -14.69
CA ASN A 82 -5.74 -24.85 -15.98
C ASN A 82 -6.46 -26.21 -16.05
N SER A 83 -7.52 -26.38 -15.26
CA SER A 83 -8.44 -27.50 -15.38
C SER A 83 -9.87 -26.97 -15.35
N SER A 84 -10.54 -27.17 -16.49
CA SER A 84 -11.95 -26.95 -16.75
C SER A 84 -12.85 -27.12 -15.50
N PRO A 85 -13.86 -26.25 -15.30
CA PRO A 85 -14.77 -26.36 -14.16
C PRO A 85 -15.68 -27.57 -14.38
N SER A 86 -15.38 -28.70 -13.74
CA SER A 86 -16.28 -29.86 -13.77
C SER A 86 -16.25 -30.73 -12.52
N THR A 87 -15.84 -30.21 -11.37
CA THR A 87 -15.92 -30.95 -10.11
C THR A 87 -16.61 -30.15 -9.03
N LEU A 88 -17.77 -30.66 -8.61
CA LEU A 88 -18.57 -30.25 -7.46
C LEU A 88 -17.72 -29.69 -6.32
N ILE A 89 -18.00 -28.43 -5.98
CA ILE A 89 -17.43 -27.72 -4.84
C ILE A 89 -17.93 -28.40 -3.56
N MET A 90 -17.01 -28.99 -2.80
CA MET A 90 -17.28 -29.47 -1.44
C MET A 90 -17.48 -28.26 -0.51
N PRO A 91 -18.40 -28.29 0.46
CA PRO A 91 -18.48 -27.24 1.46
C PRO A 91 -17.18 -27.17 2.27
N GLY A 92 -16.45 -26.05 2.16
CA GLY A 92 -15.21 -25.78 2.90
C GLY A 92 -15.47 -25.21 4.30
N THR A 93 -14.44 -25.24 5.15
CA THR A 93 -14.46 -24.55 6.44
C THR A 93 -14.03 -23.10 6.28
N VAL A 94 -14.82 -22.17 6.81
CA VAL A 94 -14.43 -20.76 6.98
C VAL A 94 -13.46 -20.67 8.15
N LEU A 95 -12.22 -20.23 7.88
CA LEU A 95 -11.26 -19.97 8.95
C LEU A 95 -11.70 -18.74 9.75
N SER A 96 -11.60 -18.81 11.07
CA SER A 96 -11.89 -17.69 11.95
C SER A 96 -11.13 -17.81 13.27
N SER A 97 -11.08 -16.70 14.00
CA SER A 97 -10.54 -16.59 15.35
C SER A 97 -11.56 -15.88 16.26
N SER A 98 -11.51 -16.15 17.56
CA SER A 98 -12.43 -15.54 18.53
C SER A 98 -12.25 -14.04 18.71
N LEU A 99 -11.16 -13.46 18.18
CA LEU A 99 -10.90 -12.02 18.18
C LEU A 99 -11.38 -11.33 16.90
N ASP A 100 -11.80 -12.09 15.89
CA ASP A 100 -12.23 -11.51 14.62
C ASP A 100 -13.63 -10.92 14.77
N GLY A 101 -13.82 -9.71 14.28
CA GLY A 101 -15.14 -9.12 14.09
C GLY A 101 -15.93 -9.81 12.99
N THR A 102 -17.25 -9.63 13.00
CA THR A 102 -18.13 -10.06 11.89
C THR A 102 -18.83 -8.90 11.18
N SER A 103 -18.60 -7.68 11.65
CA SER A 103 -19.09 -6.41 11.15
C SER A 103 -18.19 -5.29 11.66
N VAL A 104 -18.09 -4.19 10.92
CA VAL A 104 -17.55 -2.92 11.46
C VAL A 104 -18.53 -2.39 12.51
N LEU A 105 -18.04 -2.10 13.72
CA LEU A 105 -18.86 -1.64 14.84
C LEU A 105 -18.78 -0.13 15.01
N PRO A 106 -19.89 0.56 15.37
CA PRO A 106 -19.84 1.98 15.70
C PRO A 106 -18.84 2.26 16.84
N PRO A 107 -18.15 3.41 16.84
CA PRO A 107 -18.38 4.57 15.96
C PRO A 107 -17.76 4.47 14.56
N ASP A 108 -17.04 3.38 14.25
CA ASP A 108 -16.43 3.15 12.95
C ASP A 108 -17.51 2.94 11.88
N VAL A 109 -17.24 3.40 10.65
CA VAL A 109 -18.15 3.28 9.51
C VAL A 109 -17.40 2.68 8.34
N ALA A 110 -17.94 1.61 7.75
CA ALA A 110 -17.45 1.11 6.46
C ALA A 110 -17.74 2.17 5.39
N ALA A 111 -16.69 2.76 4.82
CA ALA A 111 -16.84 3.75 3.76
C ALA A 111 -17.15 3.06 2.43
N SER A 112 -16.55 1.89 2.19
CA SER A 112 -16.91 1.07 1.05
C SER A 112 -18.34 0.55 1.16
N GLN A 113 -19.10 0.74 0.09
CA GLN A 113 -20.49 0.29 -0.04
C GLN A 113 -20.65 -0.82 -1.09
N ASP A 114 -19.61 -1.12 -1.86
CA ASP A 114 -19.64 -2.23 -2.79
C ASP A 114 -19.70 -3.54 -2.01
N THR A 115 -20.73 -4.32 -2.31
CA THR A 115 -21.00 -5.60 -1.66
C THR A 115 -20.83 -6.70 -2.69
N ALA A 116 -20.05 -7.72 -2.33
CA ALA A 116 -19.85 -9.01 -3.02
C ALA A 116 -18.52 -9.67 -2.59
N GLY A 117 -17.92 -9.24 -1.47
CA GLY A 117 -16.67 -9.79 -0.94
C GLY A 117 -15.46 -9.63 -1.87
N ALA A 118 -15.46 -8.59 -2.70
CA ALA A 118 -14.25 -8.14 -3.37
C ALA A 118 -13.44 -7.24 -2.44
N PRO A 119 -12.11 -7.45 -2.32
CA PRO A 119 -11.29 -6.65 -1.43
C PRO A 119 -11.20 -5.20 -1.91
N GLN A 120 -10.97 -4.30 -0.95
CA GLN A 120 -10.72 -2.88 -1.18
C GLN A 120 -9.65 -2.40 -0.19
N ASN A 121 -8.66 -1.68 -0.69
CA ASN A 121 -7.47 -1.34 0.10
C ASN A 121 -6.71 -0.15 -0.50
N GLU A 122 -5.58 0.20 0.13
CA GLU A 122 -4.79 1.42 -0.12
C GLU A 122 -5.63 2.68 -0.11
N THR A 123 -5.74 3.29 1.06
CA THR A 123 -6.65 4.40 1.25
C THR A 123 -6.05 5.74 0.87
N ALA A 124 -6.88 6.61 0.30
CA ALA A 124 -6.63 8.04 0.15
C ALA A 124 -7.87 8.84 0.56
N ILE A 125 -7.74 9.94 1.31
CA ILE A 125 -8.88 10.73 1.78
C ILE A 125 -8.59 12.23 1.76
N ALA A 126 -9.60 13.03 1.38
CA ALA A 126 -9.51 14.48 1.42
C ALA A 126 -10.85 15.12 1.83
N VAL A 127 -10.77 16.25 2.51
CA VAL A 127 -11.93 17.06 2.93
C VAL A 127 -12.00 18.31 2.05
N ASP A 128 -13.22 18.71 1.64
CA ASP A 128 -13.42 19.95 0.89
C ASP A 128 -13.08 21.15 1.78
N PRO A 129 -12.12 22.02 1.39
CA PRO A 129 -11.71 23.17 2.19
C PRO A 129 -12.85 24.17 2.43
N ASN A 130 -13.91 24.13 1.61
CA ASN A 130 -15.07 25.00 1.71
C ASN A 130 -16.26 24.36 2.46
N ASN A 131 -16.18 23.07 2.80
CA ASN A 131 -17.24 22.35 3.49
C ASN A 131 -16.70 21.11 4.22
N SER A 132 -16.49 21.21 5.54
CA SER A 132 -15.96 20.10 6.35
C SER A 132 -16.86 18.85 6.38
N GLN A 133 -18.12 18.96 5.98
CA GLN A 133 -19.02 17.82 5.87
C GLN A 133 -18.80 17.00 4.60
N ARG A 134 -18.07 17.54 3.62
CA ARG A 134 -17.84 16.89 2.34
C ARG A 134 -16.46 16.26 2.30
N ILE A 135 -16.45 14.95 2.09
CA ILE A 135 -15.23 14.12 2.13
C ILE A 135 -15.24 13.24 0.90
N VAL A 136 -14.08 13.07 0.27
CA VAL A 136 -13.89 12.12 -0.83
C VAL A 136 -12.79 11.15 -0.45
N ALA A 137 -13.03 9.88 -0.69
CA ALA A 137 -12.10 8.79 -0.49
C ALA A 137 -11.79 8.09 -1.80
N GLY A 138 -10.57 7.59 -1.93
CA GLY A 138 -10.10 6.72 -3.00
C GLY A 138 -9.56 5.40 -2.44
N LEU A 139 -9.69 4.33 -3.22
CA LEU A 139 -9.19 3.00 -2.91
C LEU A 139 -8.87 2.21 -4.19
N ASN A 140 -8.05 1.18 -4.06
CA ASN A 140 -7.98 0.10 -5.04
C ASN A 140 -9.24 -0.77 -4.90
N ASP A 141 -10.02 -0.86 -5.97
CA ASP A 141 -11.29 -1.57 -5.99
C ASP A 141 -11.20 -2.84 -6.85
N TYR A 142 -11.35 -4.01 -6.21
CA TYR A 142 -11.24 -5.30 -6.88
C TYR A 142 -12.59 -5.90 -7.25
N VAL A 143 -13.66 -5.09 -7.25
CA VAL A 143 -15.02 -5.51 -7.58
C VAL A 143 -15.13 -6.36 -8.85
N THR A 144 -14.30 -6.11 -9.86
CA THR A 144 -14.32 -6.89 -11.11
C THR A 144 -14.03 -8.38 -10.91
N ALA A 145 -13.31 -8.76 -9.85
CA ALA A 145 -13.01 -10.15 -9.51
C ALA A 145 -14.25 -10.95 -9.09
N THR A 146 -15.32 -10.28 -8.64
CA THR A 146 -16.55 -10.94 -8.17
C THR A 146 -17.77 -10.60 -9.02
N TRP A 147 -17.63 -9.72 -10.01
CA TRP A 147 -18.71 -9.25 -10.86
C TRP A 147 -19.07 -10.20 -12.00
N THR A 148 -20.34 -10.17 -12.40
CA THR A 148 -20.92 -10.95 -13.50
C THR A 148 -20.93 -10.22 -14.84
N CYS A 149 -20.34 -9.03 -14.90
CA CYS A 149 -20.20 -8.26 -16.12
C CYS A 149 -19.29 -8.93 -17.16
N THR A 150 -19.32 -8.41 -18.39
CA THR A 150 -18.45 -8.83 -19.49
C THR A 150 -17.71 -7.64 -20.10
N ILE A 151 -16.41 -7.79 -20.34
CA ILE A 151 -15.60 -6.88 -21.15
C ILE A 151 -15.39 -7.54 -22.51
N GLY A 152 -16.02 -6.98 -23.56
CA GLY A 152 -16.10 -7.64 -24.85
C GLY A 152 -16.86 -8.97 -24.74
N THR A 153 -16.18 -10.08 -24.98
CA THR A 153 -16.73 -11.45 -24.85
C THR A 153 -16.28 -12.17 -23.58
N SER A 154 -15.43 -11.55 -22.78
CA SER A 154 -14.76 -12.19 -21.64
C SER A 154 -15.42 -11.72 -20.34
N PRO A 155 -15.70 -12.62 -19.36
CA PRO A 155 -16.17 -12.21 -18.04
C PRO A 155 -15.16 -11.28 -17.35
N CYS A 156 -15.63 -10.22 -16.67
CA CYS A 156 -14.78 -9.32 -15.90
C CYS A 156 -13.91 -10.07 -14.87
N SER A 157 -14.51 -11.05 -14.20
CA SER A 157 -13.86 -11.92 -13.22
C SER A 157 -12.77 -12.83 -13.78
N ALA A 158 -12.73 -13.04 -15.11
CA ALA A 158 -11.63 -13.77 -15.74
C ALA A 158 -10.32 -12.97 -15.74
N PHE A 159 -10.42 -11.64 -15.67
CA PHE A 159 -9.25 -10.77 -15.53
C PHE A 159 -8.92 -10.53 -14.05
N GLY A 160 -9.94 -10.26 -13.22
CA GLY A 160 -9.75 -9.96 -11.79
C GLY A 160 -8.78 -8.79 -11.59
N ASP A 161 -8.92 -7.76 -12.40
CA ASP A 161 -8.09 -6.54 -12.41
C ASP A 161 -8.47 -5.61 -11.25
N GLY A 162 -7.48 -4.96 -10.64
CA GLY A 162 -7.72 -3.82 -9.77
C GLY A 162 -8.25 -2.63 -10.58
N TYR A 163 -9.18 -1.88 -10.01
CA TYR A 163 -9.76 -0.66 -10.59
C TYR A 163 -9.62 0.52 -9.63
N SER A 164 -9.62 1.72 -10.20
CA SER A 164 -9.67 2.97 -9.45
C SER A 164 -11.07 3.19 -8.83
N GLY A 165 -11.20 3.06 -7.51
CA GLY A 165 -12.45 3.24 -6.76
C GLY A 165 -12.53 4.56 -6.00
N THR A 166 -13.75 5.06 -5.79
CA THR A 166 -14.06 6.28 -5.04
C THR A 166 -15.38 6.21 -4.28
N TYR A 167 -15.39 6.85 -3.10
CA TYR A 167 -16.57 7.05 -2.26
C TYR A 167 -16.60 8.49 -1.77
N PHE A 168 -17.77 9.01 -1.39
CA PHE A 168 -17.86 10.34 -0.80
C PHE A 168 -18.92 10.42 0.29
N SER A 169 -18.72 11.34 1.23
CA SER A 169 -19.68 11.70 2.27
C SER A 169 -20.08 13.18 2.12
N ASN A 170 -21.32 13.52 2.49
CA ASN A 170 -21.79 14.91 2.63
C ASN A 170 -22.27 15.22 4.06
N ASP A 171 -22.01 14.32 5.02
CA ASP A 171 -22.44 14.44 6.42
C ASP A 171 -21.29 14.21 7.40
N GLY A 172 -20.06 14.50 6.97
CA GLY A 172 -18.87 14.46 7.83
C GLY A 172 -18.40 13.05 8.15
N GLY A 173 -18.63 12.11 7.23
CA GLY A 173 -18.18 10.72 7.32
C GLY A 173 -19.14 9.79 8.07
N ALA A 174 -20.36 10.25 8.39
CA ALA A 174 -21.36 9.44 9.08
C ALA A 174 -22.04 8.45 8.13
N THR A 175 -22.27 8.86 6.88
CA THR A 175 -22.70 7.98 5.79
C THR A 175 -21.85 8.20 4.55
N TRP A 176 -21.72 7.15 3.75
CA TRP A 176 -20.90 7.14 2.54
C TRP A 176 -21.75 6.76 1.35
N CYS A 177 -21.62 7.55 0.30
CA CYS A 177 -22.38 7.34 -0.90
C CYS A 177 -21.73 6.34 -1.82
N CYS A 178 -22.72 5.61 -2.34
CA CYS A 178 -22.84 5.08 -3.67
C CYS A 178 -22.27 3.68 -3.73
N ALA A 179 -22.96 2.82 -4.48
CA ALA A 179 -22.53 1.46 -4.73
C ALA A 179 -22.64 1.22 -6.23
N SER A 180 -21.63 0.55 -6.74
CA SER A 180 -21.63 -0.08 -8.04
C SER A 180 -22.44 -1.39 -8.01
N LYS A 181 -22.74 -1.92 -9.20
CA LYS A 181 -23.54 -3.14 -9.34
C LYS A 181 -22.74 -4.28 -9.96
N PRO A 182 -22.85 -5.51 -9.41
CA PRO A 182 -22.12 -6.67 -9.94
C PRO A 182 -22.37 -7.02 -11.41
N ASP A 183 -23.53 -6.64 -11.96
CA ASP A 183 -23.85 -6.86 -13.37
C ASP A 183 -23.22 -5.80 -14.31
N GLY A 184 -22.48 -4.83 -13.78
CA GLY A 184 -21.88 -3.73 -14.53
C GLY A 184 -22.90 -2.69 -15.02
N SER A 185 -24.19 -2.82 -14.68
CA SER A 185 -25.23 -1.87 -15.11
C SER A 185 -25.09 -0.48 -14.46
N ASN A 186 -24.34 -0.41 -13.36
CA ASN A 186 -23.94 0.82 -12.71
C ASN A 186 -22.51 0.68 -12.21
N THR A 187 -21.60 1.40 -12.85
CA THR A 187 -20.18 1.46 -12.44
C THR A 187 -19.93 2.50 -11.35
N GLY A 188 -20.98 3.21 -10.89
CA GLY A 188 -21.08 3.91 -9.61
C GLY A 188 -19.79 4.57 -9.09
N THR A 189 -19.09 3.82 -8.25
CA THR A 189 -17.90 4.16 -7.44
C THR A 189 -16.59 4.07 -8.22
N LEU A 190 -16.59 3.61 -9.47
CA LEU A 190 -15.37 3.50 -10.29
C LEU A 190 -15.07 4.81 -11.04
N ILE A 191 -13.78 5.14 -11.16
CA ILE A 191 -13.32 6.33 -11.89
C ILE A 191 -13.45 6.12 -13.40
N PRO A 192 -14.17 6.99 -14.14
CA PRO A 192 -14.46 6.75 -15.55
C PRO A 192 -13.26 7.00 -16.48
N GLY A 193 -13.21 6.23 -17.57
CA GLY A 193 -12.35 6.48 -18.73
C GLY A 193 -10.90 6.02 -18.61
N VAL A 194 -10.50 5.38 -17.51
CA VAL A 194 -9.13 4.85 -17.32
C VAL A 194 -9.08 3.36 -17.69
N GLU A 195 -9.90 2.53 -17.06
CA GLU A 195 -9.92 1.09 -17.30
C GLU A 195 -11.04 0.65 -18.26
N LEU A 196 -10.92 -0.54 -18.87
CA LEU A 196 -11.79 -1.03 -19.94
C LEU A 196 -13.29 -1.06 -19.58
N LEU A 197 -13.65 -1.54 -18.38
CA LEU A 197 -15.06 -1.64 -17.95
C LEU A 197 -15.74 -0.26 -17.84
N VAL A 198 -14.94 0.79 -17.62
CA VAL A 198 -15.38 2.17 -17.44
C VAL A 198 -15.05 3.05 -18.65
N GLY A 199 -14.76 2.43 -19.80
CA GLY A 199 -14.60 3.10 -21.10
C GLY A 199 -13.20 3.61 -21.41
N GLY A 200 -12.19 3.21 -20.63
CA GLY A 200 -10.79 3.54 -20.86
C GLY A 200 -10.01 2.47 -21.63
N PRO A 201 -8.70 2.70 -21.90
CA PRO A 201 -7.88 1.81 -22.71
C PRO A 201 -7.08 0.75 -21.93
N TYR A 202 -7.02 0.82 -20.59
CA TYR A 202 -6.18 -0.07 -19.77
C TYR A 202 -6.97 -1.21 -19.13
N HIS A 203 -6.38 -2.38 -18.91
CA HIS A 203 -7.08 -3.48 -18.24
C HIS A 203 -7.25 -3.23 -16.73
N ALA A 204 -6.20 -2.70 -16.08
CA ALA A 204 -6.15 -2.47 -14.64
C ALA A 204 -5.75 -1.03 -14.28
N GLY A 205 -6.09 -0.62 -13.07
CA GLY A 205 -5.79 0.70 -12.51
C GLY A 205 -6.02 0.75 -11.00
N GLY A 206 -5.60 1.83 -10.37
CA GLY A 206 -5.56 1.93 -8.90
C GLY A 206 -4.54 2.95 -8.41
N ASP A 207 -3.95 2.70 -7.24
CA ASP A 207 -3.03 3.57 -6.52
C ASP A 207 -3.59 4.99 -6.33
N PRO A 208 -4.72 5.12 -5.61
CA PRO A 208 -5.44 6.37 -5.49
C PRO A 208 -4.62 7.45 -4.75
N SER A 209 -4.79 8.68 -5.22
CA SER A 209 -4.54 9.89 -4.44
C SER A 209 -5.67 10.88 -4.71
N VAL A 210 -6.09 11.61 -3.69
CA VAL A 210 -7.18 12.60 -3.81
C VAL A 210 -6.80 13.94 -3.16
N ALA A 211 -7.22 15.06 -3.77
CA ALA A 211 -7.09 16.38 -3.16
C ALA A 211 -8.12 17.36 -3.71
N PHE A 212 -8.44 18.40 -2.96
CA PHE A 212 -9.33 19.48 -3.39
C PHE A 212 -8.56 20.75 -3.77
N ASP A 213 -9.02 21.46 -4.80
CA ASP A 213 -8.64 22.85 -5.00
C ASP A 213 -9.49 23.81 -4.16
N SER A 214 -9.16 25.09 -4.25
CA SER A 214 -9.83 26.13 -3.46
C SER A 214 -11.27 26.41 -3.90
N HIS A 215 -11.71 25.88 -5.05
CA HIS A 215 -13.07 26.00 -5.57
C HIS A 215 -13.95 24.80 -5.19
N GLY A 216 -13.40 23.82 -4.47
CA GLY A 216 -14.12 22.59 -4.11
C GLY A 216 -14.22 21.59 -5.26
N HIS A 217 -13.38 21.72 -6.30
CA HIS A 217 -13.18 20.61 -7.23
C HIS A 217 -12.26 19.59 -6.59
N VAL A 218 -12.61 18.32 -6.71
CA VAL A 218 -11.77 17.21 -6.26
C VAL A 218 -10.98 16.67 -7.44
N PHE A 219 -9.74 16.27 -7.22
CA PHE A 219 -8.92 15.56 -8.19
C PHE A 219 -8.64 14.17 -7.68
N TYR A 220 -8.69 13.19 -8.58
CA TYR A 220 -8.29 11.81 -8.34
C TYR A 220 -7.12 11.52 -9.27
N ALA A 221 -6.00 11.04 -8.72
CA ALA A 221 -4.92 10.46 -9.50
C ALA A 221 -4.85 8.96 -9.24
N GLY A 222 -4.51 8.22 -10.28
CA GLY A 222 -4.29 6.78 -10.22
C GLY A 222 -3.45 6.30 -11.39
N LEU A 223 -3.22 5.00 -11.43
CA LEU A 223 -2.55 4.30 -12.51
C LEU A 223 -3.57 3.78 -13.53
N GLY A 224 -3.12 3.65 -14.78
CA GLY A 224 -3.72 2.74 -15.76
C GLY A 224 -2.60 1.90 -16.36
N PHE A 225 -2.76 0.58 -16.45
CA PHE A 225 -1.72 -0.32 -16.95
C PHE A 225 -2.26 -1.67 -17.43
N ASP A 226 -1.39 -2.41 -18.10
CA ASP A 226 -1.61 -3.79 -18.49
C ASP A 226 -0.62 -4.73 -17.80
N ARG A 227 -1.09 -5.92 -17.38
CA ARG A 227 -0.23 -6.90 -16.70
C ARG A 227 0.67 -7.67 -17.66
N THR A 228 0.22 -7.88 -18.89
CA THR A 228 0.87 -8.71 -19.92
C THR A 228 1.51 -7.89 -21.05
N MET A 229 1.30 -6.57 -21.03
CA MET A 229 1.82 -5.62 -22.01
C MET A 229 2.51 -4.46 -21.27
N PRO A 230 3.45 -3.75 -21.92
CA PRO A 230 4.23 -2.71 -21.24
C PRO A 230 3.48 -1.39 -21.01
N ASP A 231 2.25 -1.30 -21.51
CA ASP A 231 1.36 -0.14 -21.44
C ASP A 231 1.11 0.31 -20.00
N ASN A 232 1.38 1.59 -19.72
CA ASN A 232 1.18 2.19 -18.40
C ASN A 232 1.09 3.72 -18.49
N THR A 233 0.35 4.33 -17.56
CA THR A 233 0.19 5.77 -17.42
C THR A 233 -0.07 6.17 -15.97
N VAL A 234 0.14 7.46 -15.69
CA VAL A 234 -0.57 8.17 -14.62
C VAL A 234 -1.84 8.80 -15.23
N ALA A 235 -2.96 8.74 -14.53
CA ALA A 235 -4.22 9.37 -14.95
C ALA A 235 -4.70 10.34 -13.88
N VAL A 236 -5.32 11.45 -14.30
CA VAL A 236 -5.98 12.40 -13.39
C VAL A 236 -7.40 12.69 -13.86
N ASN A 237 -8.38 12.51 -12.99
CA ASN A 237 -9.76 12.91 -13.22
C ASN A 237 -10.12 14.08 -12.29
N ARG A 238 -10.90 15.03 -12.80
CA ARG A 238 -11.50 16.09 -11.99
C ARG A 238 -12.95 15.76 -11.69
N GLY A 239 -13.32 15.86 -10.43
CA GLY A 239 -14.66 15.67 -9.91
C GLY A 239 -15.31 16.97 -9.45
N THR A 240 -16.62 17.04 -9.61
CA THR A 240 -17.43 18.20 -9.20
C THR A 240 -18.71 17.73 -8.50
N PHE A 241 -19.04 18.42 -7.42
CA PHE A 241 -20.31 18.24 -6.71
C PHE A 241 -21.37 19.17 -7.29
N ASP A 242 -22.55 18.64 -7.57
CA ASP A 242 -23.71 19.47 -7.90
C ASP A 242 -24.39 20.06 -6.65
N ALA A 243 -25.43 20.86 -6.86
CA ALA A 243 -26.18 21.50 -5.78
C ALA A 243 -26.94 20.50 -4.87
N SER A 244 -27.13 19.25 -5.32
CA SER A 244 -27.72 18.17 -4.51
C SER A 244 -26.68 17.39 -3.70
N GLY A 245 -25.39 17.73 -3.84
CA GLY A 245 -24.29 17.03 -3.20
C GLY A 245 -23.86 15.76 -3.93
N ARG A 246 -24.29 15.55 -5.19
CA ARG A 246 -23.83 14.40 -5.96
C ARG A 246 -22.49 14.69 -6.62
N LEU A 247 -21.51 13.81 -6.41
CA LEU A 247 -20.23 13.84 -7.10
C LEU A 247 -20.35 13.24 -8.51
N SER A 248 -19.71 13.90 -9.48
CA SER A 248 -19.51 13.39 -10.85
C SER A 248 -18.08 13.64 -11.31
N TRP A 249 -17.53 12.71 -12.07
CA TRP A 249 -16.15 12.76 -12.59
C TRP A 249 -16.15 13.10 -14.08
N GLY A 250 -15.22 13.97 -14.48
CA GLY A 250 -14.88 14.22 -15.88
C GLY A 250 -13.98 13.14 -16.47
N SER A 251 -13.67 13.26 -17.76
CA SER A 251 -12.71 12.40 -18.45
C SER A 251 -11.30 12.51 -17.88
N PRO A 252 -10.48 11.45 -17.95
CA PRO A 252 -9.12 11.49 -17.46
C PRO A 252 -8.22 12.33 -18.36
N VAL A 253 -7.22 12.96 -17.76
CA VAL A 253 -6.02 13.44 -18.44
C VAL A 253 -4.90 12.45 -18.18
N PHE A 254 -4.41 11.81 -19.24
CA PHE A 254 -3.28 10.88 -19.14
C PHE A 254 -1.95 11.62 -19.17
N ILE A 255 -1.08 11.27 -18.21
CA ILE A 255 0.25 11.86 -18.03
C ILE A 255 1.29 10.75 -18.22
N ASN A 256 2.26 11.02 -19.09
CA ASN A 256 3.41 10.14 -19.34
C ASN A 256 3.04 8.70 -19.76
N GLN A 257 2.02 8.57 -20.63
CA GLN A 257 1.68 7.29 -21.27
C GLN A 257 2.90 6.68 -21.94
N THR A 258 3.10 5.39 -21.73
CA THR A 258 4.22 4.64 -22.30
C THR A 258 3.79 3.27 -22.73
N THR A 259 4.34 2.81 -23.85
CA THR A 259 4.31 1.40 -24.32
C THR A 259 5.72 0.80 -24.34
N ALA A 260 6.70 1.51 -23.77
CA ALA A 260 8.09 1.06 -23.73
C ALA A 260 8.29 0.05 -22.57
N PRO A 261 8.77 -1.18 -22.83
CA PRO A 261 9.09 -2.17 -21.79
C PRO A 261 10.09 -1.65 -20.76
N SER A 262 10.97 -0.72 -21.17
CA SER A 262 12.00 -0.14 -20.33
C SER A 262 11.50 0.86 -19.28
N THR A 263 10.19 1.12 -19.18
CA THR A 263 9.62 2.11 -18.25
C THR A 263 8.38 1.57 -17.53
N LEU A 264 8.22 1.97 -16.26
CA LEU A 264 6.97 1.86 -15.50
C LEU A 264 6.81 3.11 -14.64
N ASN A 265 5.62 3.71 -14.66
CA ASN A 265 5.22 4.75 -13.72
C ASN A 265 4.47 4.08 -12.58
N ASP A 266 4.91 4.34 -11.35
CA ASP A 266 4.37 3.73 -10.14
C ASP A 266 4.60 4.66 -8.95
N LYS A 267 3.91 4.38 -7.86
CA LYS A 267 2.78 5.12 -7.33
C LYS A 267 2.68 6.64 -7.55
N PRO A 268 1.58 7.15 -8.15
CA PRO A 268 1.28 8.57 -8.21
C PRO A 268 0.68 9.09 -6.90
N TRP A 269 1.06 10.32 -6.53
CA TRP A 269 0.34 11.15 -5.58
C TRP A 269 0.03 12.50 -6.19
N LEU A 270 -0.97 13.17 -5.62
CA LEU A 270 -1.35 14.51 -6.02
C LEU A 270 -1.60 15.42 -4.81
N THR A 271 -1.40 16.72 -5.03
CA THR A 271 -1.90 17.78 -4.18
C THR A 271 -2.43 18.92 -5.05
N ALA A 272 -3.38 19.69 -4.53
CA ALA A 272 -3.90 20.88 -5.19
C ALA A 272 -3.79 22.07 -4.24
N ASP A 273 -3.40 23.22 -4.79
CA ASP A 273 -3.20 24.42 -3.99
C ASP A 273 -4.53 25.08 -3.63
N ALA A 274 -5.06 24.73 -2.45
CA ALA A 274 -6.29 25.29 -1.92
C ALA A 274 -6.09 26.63 -1.17
N HIS A 275 -4.86 27.14 -1.04
CA HIS A 275 -4.57 28.26 -0.15
C HIS A 275 -4.96 29.61 -0.77
N ALA A 276 -5.85 30.33 -0.10
CA ALA A 276 -6.36 31.63 -0.58
C ALA A 276 -5.27 32.69 -0.75
N ALA A 277 -4.17 32.62 0.01
CA ALA A 277 -3.04 33.55 -0.05
C ALA A 277 -1.98 33.17 -1.09
N SER A 278 -2.05 31.96 -1.66
CA SER A 278 -1.05 31.49 -2.60
C SER A 278 -1.13 32.23 -3.94
N PRO A 279 0.01 32.67 -4.52
CA PRO A 279 0.04 33.18 -5.89
C PRO A 279 -0.12 32.07 -6.95
N PHE A 280 -0.13 30.81 -6.53
CA PHE A 280 -0.25 29.60 -7.36
C PHE A 280 -1.52 28.81 -7.05
N ARG A 281 -2.48 29.43 -6.34
CA ARG A 281 -3.80 28.90 -6.00
C ARG A 281 -4.42 28.20 -7.21
N ASP A 282 -5.00 27.02 -6.95
CA ASP A 282 -5.63 26.10 -7.91
C ASP A 282 -4.68 25.38 -8.87
N ASN A 283 -3.36 25.51 -8.72
CA ASN A 283 -2.43 24.59 -9.39
C ASN A 283 -2.58 23.17 -8.81
N VAL A 284 -2.45 22.17 -9.67
CA VAL A 284 -2.46 20.75 -9.28
C VAL A 284 -1.09 20.15 -9.59
N TYR A 285 -0.49 19.49 -8.60
CA TYR A 285 0.84 18.89 -8.70
C TYR A 285 0.69 17.39 -8.55
N VAL A 286 1.19 16.64 -9.54
CA VAL A 286 1.16 15.18 -9.54
C VAL A 286 2.59 14.68 -9.59
N THR A 287 2.96 13.82 -8.65
CA THR A 287 4.30 13.24 -8.55
C THR A 287 4.22 11.73 -8.57
N TRP A 288 5.21 11.07 -9.14
CA TRP A 288 5.28 9.61 -9.15
C TRP A 288 6.72 9.13 -9.28
N THR A 289 6.92 7.85 -9.03
CA THR A 289 8.18 7.15 -9.26
C THR A 289 8.24 6.62 -10.68
N ARG A 290 9.34 6.88 -11.40
CA ARG A 290 9.54 6.39 -12.76
C ARG A 290 10.62 5.31 -12.79
N PHE A 291 10.22 4.05 -12.78
CA PHE A 291 11.13 2.90 -12.86
C PHE A 291 11.66 2.72 -14.27
N ILE A 292 12.99 2.58 -14.37
CA ILE A 292 13.71 2.43 -15.64
C ILE A 292 14.41 1.08 -15.65
N PHE A 293 14.25 0.34 -16.74
CA PHE A 293 14.85 -0.96 -16.98
C PHE A 293 15.74 -0.93 -18.22
N ASN A 294 16.76 -1.78 -18.23
CA ASN A 294 17.64 -1.94 -19.38
C ASN A 294 16.87 -2.70 -20.49
N PRO A 295 16.72 -2.12 -21.69
CA PRO A 295 15.92 -2.73 -22.76
C PRO A 295 16.54 -4.01 -23.34
N ALA A 296 17.83 -4.28 -23.12
CA ALA A 296 18.51 -5.45 -23.68
C ALA A 296 18.40 -6.70 -22.80
N ASN A 297 18.29 -6.53 -21.48
CA ASN A 297 18.31 -7.66 -20.52
C ASN A 297 17.27 -7.52 -19.39
N GLY A 298 16.49 -6.45 -19.37
CA GLY A 298 15.40 -6.22 -18.42
C GLY A 298 15.84 -5.79 -17.03
N HIS A 299 17.14 -5.65 -16.74
CA HIS A 299 17.60 -5.28 -15.40
C HIS A 299 17.16 -3.88 -14.99
N PHE A 300 16.72 -3.72 -13.75
CA PHE A 300 16.43 -2.44 -13.13
C PHE A 300 17.67 -1.53 -13.14
N VAL A 301 17.46 -0.24 -13.45
CA VAL A 301 18.54 0.76 -13.60
C VAL A 301 18.44 1.84 -12.53
N GLN A 302 17.26 2.47 -12.40
CA GLN A 302 16.98 3.59 -11.49
C GLN A 302 15.47 3.85 -11.41
N SER A 303 15.04 4.58 -10.39
CA SER A 303 13.65 4.96 -10.14
C SER A 303 13.55 6.44 -9.69
N PRO A 304 13.88 7.43 -10.53
CA PRO A 304 13.76 8.85 -10.15
C PRO A 304 12.30 9.29 -9.93
N ILE A 305 12.10 10.29 -9.08
CA ILE A 305 10.82 10.97 -8.91
C ILE A 305 10.58 11.95 -10.06
N ALA A 306 9.39 11.90 -10.64
CA ALA A 306 8.89 12.80 -11.66
C ALA A 306 7.74 13.67 -11.12
N VAL A 307 7.55 14.85 -11.73
CA VAL A 307 6.42 15.75 -11.44
C VAL A 307 5.80 16.29 -12.72
N ALA A 308 4.49 16.48 -12.71
CA ALA A 308 3.75 17.25 -13.71
C ALA A 308 2.80 18.22 -13.01
N VAL A 309 2.62 19.41 -13.61
CA VAL A 309 1.85 20.50 -12.99
C VAL A 309 0.75 20.95 -13.94
N SER A 310 -0.48 21.01 -13.44
CA SER A 310 -1.59 21.70 -14.10
C SER A 310 -1.74 23.11 -13.54
N ARG A 311 -2.04 24.05 -14.43
CA ARG A 311 -2.27 25.48 -14.14
C ARG A 311 -3.61 25.97 -14.68
N ASP A 312 -4.49 25.04 -15.05
CA ASP A 312 -5.77 25.30 -15.72
C ASP A 312 -6.92 24.45 -15.13
N GLY A 313 -6.79 24.08 -13.85
CA GLY A 313 -7.80 23.30 -13.12
C GLY A 313 -7.86 21.84 -13.57
N GLY A 314 -6.71 21.24 -13.83
CA GLY A 314 -6.55 19.83 -14.23
C GLY A 314 -6.95 19.51 -15.66
N GLN A 315 -7.09 20.51 -16.54
CA GLN A 315 -7.42 20.27 -17.96
C GLN A 315 -6.20 19.82 -18.76
N THR A 316 -5.03 20.38 -18.47
CA THR A 316 -3.75 19.96 -19.04
C THR A 316 -2.67 19.92 -17.97
N PHE A 317 -1.64 19.10 -18.21
CA PHE A 317 -0.46 18.98 -17.36
C PHE A 317 0.80 19.22 -18.18
N SER A 318 1.83 19.78 -17.54
CA SER A 318 3.15 19.94 -18.15
C SER A 318 3.77 18.59 -18.53
N SER A 319 4.77 18.62 -19.42
CA SER A 319 5.65 17.45 -19.59
C SER A 319 6.32 17.09 -18.25
N PRO A 320 6.57 15.79 -17.98
CA PRO A 320 7.20 15.36 -16.74
C PRO A 320 8.61 15.93 -16.56
N GLU A 321 8.89 16.47 -15.37
CA GLU A 321 10.22 16.90 -14.93
C GLU A 321 10.76 15.94 -13.87
N LEU A 322 12.04 15.56 -13.94
CA LEU A 322 12.68 14.74 -12.90
C LEU A 322 13.26 15.64 -11.80
N ILE A 323 12.88 15.39 -10.55
CA ILE A 323 13.20 16.27 -9.41
C ILE A 323 14.18 15.64 -8.40
N GLY A 324 14.51 14.35 -8.56
CA GLY A 324 15.35 13.61 -7.62
C GLY A 324 16.86 13.90 -7.69
N GLY A 325 17.34 14.62 -8.71
CA GLY A 325 18.77 14.92 -8.88
C GLY A 325 19.65 13.66 -8.90
N ASN A 326 20.56 13.52 -7.94
CA ASN A 326 21.44 12.35 -7.79
C ASN A 326 20.89 11.26 -6.83
N VAL A 327 19.67 11.43 -6.33
CA VAL A 327 18.92 10.39 -5.61
C VAL A 327 18.21 9.57 -6.67
N LEU A 328 18.80 8.43 -7.02
CA LEU A 328 18.47 7.68 -8.23
C LEU A 328 17.53 6.50 -7.96
N TYR A 329 17.47 6.05 -6.72
CA TYR A 329 16.71 4.89 -6.28
C TYR A 329 15.65 5.38 -5.33
N SER A 330 14.62 6.03 -5.88
CA SER A 330 13.57 6.68 -5.10
C SER A 330 12.26 5.93 -5.25
N GLN A 331 11.38 6.07 -4.26
CA GLN A 331 9.99 5.63 -4.29
C GLN A 331 9.13 6.49 -3.36
N GLY A 332 7.81 6.42 -3.54
CA GLY A 332 6.88 6.96 -2.55
C GLY A 332 6.86 8.49 -2.48
N SER A 333 6.63 9.16 -3.61
CA SER A 333 6.61 10.63 -3.61
C SER A 333 5.38 11.20 -2.92
N ARG A 334 5.53 12.13 -1.96
CA ARG A 334 4.42 12.82 -1.30
C ARG A 334 4.49 14.34 -1.52
N PRO A 335 3.66 14.92 -2.41
CA PRO A 335 3.62 16.36 -2.63
C PRO A 335 2.67 17.04 -1.63
N VAL A 336 3.08 18.19 -1.08
CA VAL A 336 2.26 19.04 -0.19
C VAL A 336 2.50 20.52 -0.49
N VAL A 337 1.51 21.38 -0.28
CA VAL A 337 1.59 22.82 -0.56
C VAL A 337 1.47 23.60 0.74
N ALA A 338 2.36 24.57 0.95
CA ALA A 338 2.30 25.50 2.06
C ALA A 338 1.38 26.70 1.77
N SER A 339 0.99 27.43 2.81
CA SER A 339 0.10 28.59 2.72
C SER A 339 0.61 29.74 1.84
N ASP A 340 1.93 29.81 1.62
CA ASP A 340 2.59 30.79 0.73
C ASP A 340 2.70 30.33 -0.74
N GLY A 341 2.20 29.12 -1.06
CA GLY A 341 2.29 28.51 -2.38
C GLY A 341 3.58 27.72 -2.63
N THR A 342 4.46 27.59 -1.65
CA THR A 342 5.63 26.71 -1.75
C THR A 342 5.19 25.25 -1.77
N VAL A 343 5.63 24.49 -2.77
CA VAL A 343 5.36 23.05 -2.86
C VAL A 343 6.57 22.29 -2.36
N TYR A 344 6.35 21.29 -1.52
CA TYR A 344 7.35 20.33 -1.06
C TYR A 344 7.02 18.95 -1.63
N VAL A 345 8.03 18.20 -2.04
CA VAL A 345 7.86 16.79 -2.43
C VAL A 345 8.83 15.96 -1.62
N PHE A 346 8.29 15.02 -0.85
CA PHE A 346 9.05 14.06 -0.06
C PHE A 346 9.14 12.73 -0.78
N TRP A 347 10.20 11.95 -0.56
CA TRP A 347 10.29 10.56 -1.02
C TRP A 347 11.31 9.78 -0.18
N ASP A 348 11.20 8.45 -0.18
CA ASP A 348 12.30 7.59 0.28
C ASP A 348 13.24 7.32 -0.89
N GLY A 349 14.55 7.44 -0.69
CA GLY A 349 15.49 6.96 -1.67
C GLY A 349 16.96 6.99 -1.31
N ALA A 350 17.77 6.46 -2.22
CA ALA A 350 19.20 6.36 -2.09
C ALA A 350 19.96 6.96 -3.28
N THR A 351 21.18 7.43 -2.99
CA THR A 351 22.17 7.73 -4.03
C THR A 351 22.98 6.47 -4.36
N ARG A 352 23.67 6.44 -5.52
CA ARG A 352 24.35 5.24 -6.06
C ARG A 352 25.31 4.49 -5.13
N LEU A 353 25.90 5.18 -4.16
CA LEU A 353 26.89 4.58 -3.26
C LEU A 353 26.44 4.67 -1.79
N ALA A 354 25.17 5.00 -1.54
CA ALA A 354 24.65 5.07 -0.18
C ALA A 354 24.50 3.66 0.40
N THR A 355 24.83 3.50 1.68
CA THR A 355 24.64 2.24 2.41
C THR A 355 23.24 2.11 3.01
N LEU A 356 22.50 3.22 3.09
CA LEU A 356 21.13 3.32 3.62
C LEU A 356 20.29 4.27 2.76
N GLY A 357 18.98 4.04 2.74
CA GLY A 357 17.98 4.99 2.27
C GLY A 357 17.90 6.22 3.17
N ASN A 358 17.29 7.28 2.67
CA ASN A 358 16.91 8.45 3.45
C ASN A 358 15.56 8.94 2.99
N ILE A 359 14.81 9.59 3.89
CA ILE A 359 13.77 10.51 3.47
C ILE A 359 14.43 11.77 2.90
N TRP A 360 14.00 12.18 1.72
CA TRP A 360 14.46 13.37 1.01
C TRP A 360 13.31 14.34 0.78
N VAL A 361 13.67 15.61 0.57
CA VAL A 361 12.74 16.65 0.15
C VAL A 361 13.33 17.54 -0.93
N VAL A 362 12.51 17.94 -1.91
CA VAL A 362 12.73 19.15 -2.73
C VAL A 362 11.61 20.14 -2.47
N LYS A 363 11.85 21.41 -2.81
CA LYS A 363 10.80 22.41 -2.85
C LYS A 363 10.80 23.26 -4.11
N SER A 364 9.64 23.82 -4.44
CA SER A 364 9.44 24.81 -5.48
C SER A 364 8.69 26.01 -4.90
N THR A 365 9.22 27.21 -5.11
CA THR A 365 8.62 28.49 -4.67
C THR A 365 8.05 29.29 -5.85
N ASP A 366 7.99 28.70 -7.04
CA ASP A 366 7.62 29.38 -8.30
C ASP A 366 6.51 28.66 -9.07
N GLY A 367 5.70 27.87 -8.36
CA GLY A 367 4.58 27.13 -8.92
C GLY A 367 5.03 25.92 -9.75
N GLY A 368 6.11 25.24 -9.34
CA GLY A 368 6.66 24.06 -10.00
C GLY A 368 7.31 24.36 -11.35
N LYS A 369 7.93 25.54 -11.51
CA LYS A 369 8.74 25.87 -12.70
C LYS A 369 10.21 25.52 -12.51
N SER A 370 10.67 25.55 -11.27
CA SER A 370 11.98 25.06 -10.87
C SER A 370 11.94 24.46 -9.46
N TRP A 371 12.93 23.60 -9.19
CA TRP A 371 13.03 22.84 -7.95
C TRP A 371 14.40 23.04 -7.28
N SER A 372 14.41 23.01 -5.95
CA SER A 372 15.65 22.97 -5.18
C SER A 372 16.44 21.68 -5.43
N LYS A 373 17.68 21.64 -4.96
CA LYS A 373 18.38 20.36 -4.82
C LYS A 373 17.73 19.51 -3.71
N PRO A 374 17.80 18.18 -3.77
CA PRO A 374 17.38 17.31 -2.68
C PRO A 374 18.09 17.63 -1.37
N VAL A 375 17.32 17.73 -0.29
CA VAL A 375 17.78 17.85 1.10
C VAL A 375 17.42 16.56 1.83
N ALA A 376 18.37 15.95 2.53
CA ALA A 376 18.10 14.77 3.34
C ALA A 376 17.41 15.18 4.65
N VAL A 377 16.35 14.46 5.01
CA VAL A 377 15.59 14.63 6.25
C VAL A 377 16.14 13.69 7.33
N SER A 378 16.18 12.39 7.04
CA SER A 378 16.65 11.36 7.98
C SER A 378 17.08 10.10 7.23
N PRO A 379 18.12 9.38 7.69
CA PRO A 379 18.38 8.01 7.25
C PRO A 379 17.23 7.07 7.63
N VAL A 380 17.03 6.05 6.82
CA VAL A 380 15.98 5.02 6.95
C VAL A 380 16.59 3.63 6.82
N VAL A 381 16.05 2.69 7.59
CA VAL A 381 16.22 1.25 7.36
C VAL A 381 14.86 0.69 7.02
N ASP A 382 14.63 0.36 5.75
CA ASP A 382 13.32 -0.04 5.27
C ASP A 382 12.74 -1.20 6.07
N ILE A 383 11.48 -1.07 6.43
CA ILE A 383 10.78 -2.12 7.17
C ILE A 383 10.74 -3.43 6.38
N ILE A 384 10.58 -4.53 7.10
CA ILE A 384 10.30 -5.86 6.56
C ILE A 384 8.91 -6.30 7.02
N PRO A 385 8.34 -7.38 6.45
CA PRO A 385 7.06 -7.88 6.93
C PRO A 385 7.10 -8.05 8.45
N VAL A 386 6.12 -7.43 9.11
CA VAL A 386 6.01 -7.43 10.56
C VAL A 386 5.93 -8.88 11.04
N ALA A 387 6.63 -9.19 12.13
CA ALA A 387 6.62 -10.57 12.64
C ALA A 387 5.19 -11.01 12.97
N ASP A 388 4.87 -12.26 12.64
CA ASP A 388 3.57 -12.89 12.85
C ASP A 388 2.40 -12.32 12.03
N THR A 389 2.64 -11.54 10.97
CA THR A 389 1.59 -11.10 10.03
C THR A 389 1.64 -11.86 8.69
N ALA A 390 0.69 -11.59 7.79
CA ALA A 390 0.68 -12.12 6.42
C ALA A 390 0.26 -11.07 5.37
N PHE A 391 0.97 -9.94 5.34
CA PHE A 391 0.82 -8.95 4.27
C PHE A 391 2.19 -8.48 3.76
N ARG A 392 2.23 -8.06 2.48
CA ARG A 392 3.37 -7.34 1.92
C ARG A 392 3.53 -5.99 2.60
N ASN A 393 4.77 -5.56 2.75
CA ASN A 393 5.08 -4.26 3.32
C ASN A 393 5.87 -3.41 2.31
N ASN A 394 5.38 -2.21 2.06
CA ASN A 394 6.11 -1.11 1.47
C ASN A 394 5.59 0.15 2.15
N SER A 395 6.46 1.06 2.58
CA SER A 395 6.04 2.25 3.34
C SER A 395 6.70 3.48 2.76
N TYR A 396 5.90 4.53 2.61
CA TYR A 396 6.29 5.76 1.97
C TYR A 396 6.01 6.95 2.89
N PRO A 397 6.73 8.07 2.72
CA PRO A 397 6.54 9.20 3.59
C PRO A 397 5.13 9.80 3.45
N ALA A 398 4.51 10.10 4.58
CA ALA A 398 3.37 11.01 4.67
C ALA A 398 3.85 12.38 5.15
N ALA A 399 3.18 13.44 4.72
CA ALA A 399 3.56 14.79 5.11
C ALA A 399 2.38 15.74 5.01
N ASP A 400 2.46 16.84 5.75
CA ASP A 400 1.59 17.99 5.62
C ASP A 400 2.26 19.27 6.18
N VAL A 401 1.72 20.44 5.85
CA VAL A 401 2.27 21.75 6.23
C VAL A 401 1.25 22.53 7.05
N ALA A 402 1.66 22.99 8.22
CA ALA A 402 0.83 23.81 9.08
C ALA A 402 0.70 25.25 8.55
N PRO A 403 -0.40 25.97 8.88
CA PRO A 403 -0.60 27.36 8.44
C PRO A 403 0.53 28.33 8.80
N ASN A 404 1.28 28.04 9.87
CA ASN A 404 2.44 28.82 10.31
C ASN A 404 3.73 28.54 9.51
N GLY A 405 3.70 27.61 8.55
CA GLY A 405 4.84 27.20 7.72
C GLY A 405 5.67 26.06 8.30
N ASP A 406 5.30 25.51 9.47
CA ASP A 406 5.93 24.29 10.00
C ASP A 406 5.58 23.09 9.11
N ILE A 407 6.57 22.26 8.80
CA ILE A 407 6.40 21.10 7.93
C ILE A 407 6.60 19.85 8.76
N TYR A 408 5.71 18.88 8.60
CA TYR A 408 5.79 17.58 9.25
C TYR A 408 5.89 16.49 8.18
N VAL A 409 6.85 15.58 8.35
CA VAL A 409 6.97 14.38 7.53
C VAL A 409 7.13 13.17 8.44
N ALA A 410 6.37 12.11 8.17
CA ALA A 410 6.39 10.85 8.88
C ALA A 410 6.73 9.70 7.93
N TRP A 411 7.42 8.68 8.44
CA TRP A 411 7.88 7.50 7.70
C TRP A 411 8.09 6.32 8.65
N ASP A 412 8.22 5.11 8.11
CA ASP A 412 8.59 3.95 8.90
C ASP A 412 10.07 3.61 8.80
N SER A 413 10.64 3.09 9.89
CA SER A 413 11.99 2.52 9.86
C SER A 413 12.10 1.35 10.83
N MET A 414 12.99 0.41 10.53
CA MET A 414 13.44 -0.58 11.51
C MET A 414 14.25 0.11 12.61
N MET A 415 13.79 -0.02 13.84
CA MET A 415 14.41 0.52 15.04
C MET A 415 14.95 -0.59 15.93
N SER A 416 16.10 -0.35 16.56
CA SER A 416 16.62 -1.26 17.58
C SER A 416 15.76 -1.18 18.84
N ASN A 417 15.51 -2.34 19.46
CA ASN A 417 14.85 -2.39 20.77
C ASN A 417 15.69 -1.71 21.87
N ALA A 418 16.99 -1.46 21.62
CA ALA A 418 17.88 -0.70 22.51
C ALA A 418 17.89 0.81 22.21
N GLY A 419 17.14 1.27 21.20
CA GLY A 419 17.10 2.67 20.73
C GLY A 419 17.99 2.93 19.51
N GLY A 420 17.55 3.87 18.67
CA GLY A 420 18.21 4.21 17.40
C GLY A 420 17.86 3.26 16.26
N LEU A 421 18.41 3.53 15.06
CA LEU A 421 18.19 2.71 13.87
C LEU A 421 18.67 1.28 14.08
N CYS A 422 17.94 0.31 13.54
CA CYS A 422 18.39 -1.08 13.54
C CYS A 422 19.65 -1.23 12.66
N THR A 423 20.54 -2.16 13.01
CA THR A 423 21.75 -2.43 12.23
C THR A 423 21.47 -3.11 10.88
N GLY A 424 20.22 -3.50 10.63
CA GLY A 424 19.78 -4.09 9.38
C GLY A 424 18.29 -4.37 9.38
N ARG A 425 17.82 -5.02 8.33
CA ARG A 425 16.42 -5.36 8.13
C ARG A 425 16.10 -6.70 8.80
N THR A 426 15.78 -6.68 10.09
CA THR A 426 15.55 -7.90 10.89
C THR A 426 14.51 -7.71 11.98
N ASN A 427 13.73 -8.76 12.25
CA ASN A 427 12.80 -8.80 13.38
C ASN A 427 13.48 -9.23 14.69
N SER A 428 14.78 -9.54 14.68
CA SER A 428 15.54 -9.98 15.84
C SER A 428 16.21 -8.81 16.55
N GLY A 429 15.72 -8.45 17.73
CA GLY A 429 16.24 -7.30 18.50
C GLY A 429 15.84 -5.93 17.91
N CYS A 430 14.97 -5.92 16.90
CA CYS A 430 14.43 -4.73 16.26
C CYS A 430 12.94 -4.92 15.94
N HIS A 431 12.26 -3.81 15.69
CA HIS A 431 10.85 -3.69 15.35
C HIS A 431 10.67 -2.57 14.31
N ALA A 432 9.57 -2.58 13.56
CA ALA A 432 9.17 -1.43 12.76
C ALA A 432 8.60 -0.34 13.66
N ALA A 433 8.96 0.92 13.40
CA ALA A 433 8.37 2.06 14.09
C ALA A 433 8.09 3.20 13.11
N SER A 434 6.91 3.80 13.27
CA SER A 434 6.54 5.06 12.62
C SER A 434 7.18 6.23 13.36
N LEU A 435 7.95 7.01 12.60
CA LEU A 435 8.72 8.17 13.04
C LEU A 435 8.21 9.42 12.33
N TYR A 436 8.51 10.60 12.90
CA TYR A 436 8.32 11.87 12.22
C TYR A 436 9.46 12.85 12.51
N SER A 437 9.63 13.84 11.63
CA SER A 437 10.50 14.99 11.82
C SER A 437 9.78 16.27 11.40
N LYS A 438 10.21 17.38 12.01
CA LYS A 438 9.64 18.70 11.82
C LYS A 438 10.68 19.67 11.27
N SER A 439 10.27 20.52 10.33
CA SER A 439 11.03 21.69 9.90
C SER A 439 10.25 22.98 10.24
N SER A 440 10.96 24.03 10.64
CA SER A 440 10.40 25.37 10.93
C SER A 440 11.07 26.49 10.12
N ASP A 441 11.94 26.11 9.17
CA ASP A 441 12.74 27.02 8.34
C ASP A 441 12.55 26.75 6.84
N GLY A 442 11.37 26.23 6.47
CA GLY A 442 11.01 25.93 5.09
C GLY A 442 11.80 24.76 4.49
N GLY A 443 12.03 23.71 5.29
CA GLY A 443 12.66 22.47 4.85
C GLY A 443 14.19 22.54 4.72
N ALA A 444 14.83 23.57 5.28
CA ALA A 444 16.29 23.70 5.24
C ALA A 444 16.97 22.83 6.31
N THR A 445 16.37 22.74 7.50
CA THR A 445 16.79 21.84 8.57
C THR A 445 15.60 21.08 9.16
N TRP A 446 15.92 19.95 9.80
CA TRP A 446 14.95 18.98 10.30
C TRP A 446 15.30 18.59 11.74
N SER A 447 14.29 18.41 12.58
CA SER A 447 14.47 17.93 13.95
C SER A 447 14.98 16.48 13.96
N ALA A 448 15.58 16.06 15.08
CA ALA A 448 15.81 14.63 15.31
C ALA A 448 14.48 13.86 15.19
N PRO A 449 14.47 12.65 14.59
CA PRO A 449 13.26 11.85 14.49
C PRO A 449 12.64 11.55 15.85
N ALA A 450 11.33 11.70 15.95
CA ALA A 450 10.52 11.34 17.10
C ALA A 450 9.52 10.24 16.72
N LEU A 451 9.05 9.47 17.70
CA LEU A 451 8.04 8.43 17.47
C LEU A 451 6.66 9.05 17.25
N VAL A 452 5.92 8.56 16.26
CA VAL A 452 4.51 8.92 16.09
C VAL A 452 3.69 8.42 17.27
N LEU A 453 3.91 7.16 17.69
CA LEU A 453 3.16 6.51 18.78
C LEU A 453 4.11 6.05 19.91
N PRO A 454 4.65 6.97 20.73
CA PRO A 454 5.66 6.64 21.75
C PRO A 454 5.16 5.65 22.82
N SER A 455 3.88 5.71 23.18
CA SER A 455 3.30 4.77 24.17
C SER A 455 3.18 3.35 23.62
N ALA A 456 2.76 3.20 22.36
CA ALA A 456 2.69 1.90 21.69
C ALA A 456 4.10 1.31 21.54
N ASP A 457 5.03 2.11 21.01
CA ASP A 457 6.44 1.77 20.88
C ASP A 457 7.06 1.33 22.22
N ALA A 458 6.77 2.03 23.33
CA ALA A 458 7.28 1.67 24.66
C ALA A 458 6.75 0.33 25.20
N SER A 459 5.68 -0.20 24.62
CA SER A 459 4.97 -1.39 25.10
C SER A 459 5.37 -2.68 24.37
N THR A 460 4.77 -3.81 24.76
CA THR A 460 4.95 -5.11 24.11
C THR A 460 3.61 -5.73 23.76
N ARG A 461 3.59 -6.57 22.74
CA ARG A 461 2.39 -7.26 22.27
C ARG A 461 1.68 -8.02 23.39
N THR A 462 0.37 -7.84 23.49
CA THR A 462 -0.48 -8.58 24.41
C THR A 462 -0.87 -9.92 23.80
N ALA A 463 -0.56 -11.02 24.48
CA ALA A 463 -0.94 -12.36 24.03
C ALA A 463 -2.37 -12.72 24.48
N ILE A 464 -3.25 -13.05 23.55
CA ILE A 464 -4.65 -13.39 23.81
C ILE A 464 -5.02 -14.72 23.16
N GLY A 465 -5.77 -15.56 23.88
CA GLY A 465 -6.28 -16.84 23.34
C GLY A 465 -5.30 -18.01 23.42
N TYR A 466 -4.17 -17.87 24.10
CA TYR A 466 -3.23 -18.95 24.37
C TYR A 466 -3.49 -19.62 25.73
N PRO A 467 -3.07 -20.89 25.91
CA PRO A 467 -2.54 -21.81 24.90
C PRO A 467 -3.63 -22.44 24.03
N VAL A 468 -3.27 -22.93 22.84
CA VAL A 468 -4.17 -23.74 21.99
C VAL A 468 -3.55 -25.10 21.67
N LYS A 469 -4.41 -26.14 21.63
CA LYS A 469 -4.02 -27.49 21.24
C LYS A 469 -3.85 -27.60 19.73
N GLN A 470 -2.74 -28.20 19.32
CA GLN A 470 -2.50 -28.58 17.93
C GLN A 470 -3.16 -29.93 17.63
N ARG A 471 -3.30 -30.24 16.34
CA ARG A 471 -3.87 -31.53 15.88
C ARG A 471 -3.02 -32.74 16.27
N ASP A 472 -1.72 -32.56 16.46
CA ASP A 472 -0.76 -33.58 16.90
C ASP A 472 -0.63 -33.68 18.43
N ASP A 473 -1.61 -33.16 19.18
CA ASP A 473 -1.68 -33.05 20.64
C ASP A 473 -0.61 -32.15 21.30
N SER A 474 0.33 -31.59 20.51
CA SER A 474 1.23 -30.55 20.96
C SER A 474 0.47 -29.25 21.27
N THR A 475 1.15 -28.25 21.80
CA THR A 475 0.49 -27.03 22.31
C THR A 475 1.24 -25.80 21.81
N LEU A 476 0.52 -24.90 21.16
CA LEU A 476 1.01 -23.56 20.87
C LEU A 476 0.79 -22.70 22.11
N ASN A 477 1.89 -22.30 22.74
CA ASN A 477 1.88 -21.35 23.86
C ASN A 477 2.07 -19.92 23.35
N ALA A 478 1.76 -18.94 24.19
CA ALA A 478 2.09 -17.55 23.92
C ALA A 478 3.61 -17.39 23.66
N PRO A 479 4.03 -16.45 22.80
CA PRO A 479 5.45 -16.18 22.57
C PRO A 479 6.20 -15.94 23.89
N ALA A 480 7.24 -16.73 24.15
CA ALA A 480 7.96 -16.68 25.43
C ALA A 480 8.79 -15.40 25.60
N THR A 481 9.21 -14.78 24.49
CA THR A 481 9.89 -13.48 24.50
C THR A 481 8.89 -12.41 24.11
N PRO A 482 8.58 -11.44 24.99
CA PRO A 482 7.76 -10.31 24.65
C PRO A 482 8.36 -9.55 23.46
N ARG A 483 7.54 -9.34 22.43
CA ARG A 483 7.91 -8.53 21.27
C ARG A 483 7.37 -7.13 21.47
N ARG A 484 8.21 -6.12 21.19
CA ARG A 484 7.79 -4.72 21.15
C ARG A 484 6.71 -4.51 20.07
N VAL A 485 5.78 -3.60 20.30
CA VAL A 485 4.75 -3.28 19.30
C VAL A 485 5.42 -2.71 18.06
N ASP A 486 5.07 -3.25 16.89
CA ASP A 486 5.49 -2.68 15.61
C ASP A 486 4.46 -1.62 15.21
N THR A 487 4.91 -0.46 14.74
CA THR A 487 4.04 0.56 14.14
C THR A 487 4.44 0.82 12.70
N LEU A 488 3.44 1.03 11.84
CA LEU A 488 3.63 1.13 10.39
C LEU A 488 2.52 1.90 9.69
N PHE A 489 2.84 2.36 8.48
CA PHE A 489 2.00 3.09 7.53
C PHE A 489 1.50 4.40 8.14
N PRO A 490 2.39 5.37 8.41
CA PRO A 490 1.98 6.59 9.04
C PRO A 490 1.23 7.48 8.06
N ALA A 491 0.22 8.19 8.55
CA ALA A 491 -0.41 9.30 7.85
C ALA A 491 -0.26 10.59 8.65
N VAL A 492 -0.31 11.74 7.96
CA VAL A 492 -0.17 13.07 8.55
C VAL A 492 -1.22 13.98 7.95
N SER A 493 -1.94 14.71 8.80
CA SER A 493 -2.80 15.81 8.37
C SER A 493 -2.76 16.96 9.37
N VAL A 494 -2.76 18.19 8.84
CA VAL A 494 -2.82 19.41 9.62
C VAL A 494 -4.11 20.16 9.32
N SER A 495 -4.86 20.49 10.37
CA SER A 495 -6.09 21.26 10.22
C SER A 495 -5.82 22.72 9.86
N ALA A 496 -6.86 23.42 9.40
CA ALA A 496 -6.78 24.86 9.11
C ALA A 496 -6.39 25.72 10.34
N ASN A 497 -6.59 25.22 11.56
CA ASN A 497 -6.18 25.88 12.81
C ASN A 497 -4.78 25.46 13.29
N GLY A 498 -4.09 24.59 12.55
CA GLY A 498 -2.74 24.12 12.88
C GLY A 498 -2.71 22.97 13.89
N ARG A 499 -3.81 22.23 14.09
CA ARG A 499 -3.76 20.95 14.82
C ARG A 499 -3.11 19.89 13.95
N VAL A 500 -2.15 19.16 14.51
CA VAL A 500 -1.38 18.16 13.77
C VAL A 500 -1.82 16.76 14.21
N TYR A 501 -2.48 16.05 13.31
CA TYR A 501 -2.87 14.66 13.51
C TYR A 501 -1.90 13.74 12.79
N MET A 502 -1.49 12.68 13.48
CA MET A 502 -0.77 11.57 12.86
C MET A 502 -1.43 10.26 13.25
N SER A 503 -1.36 9.28 12.37
CA SER A 503 -1.92 7.96 12.62
C SER A 503 -0.99 6.89 12.08
N ALA A 504 -1.13 5.66 12.57
CA ALA A 504 -0.44 4.48 12.08
C ALA A 504 -1.18 3.22 12.55
N TYR A 505 -0.93 2.09 11.90
CA TYR A 505 -1.24 0.80 12.51
C TYR A 505 -0.29 0.51 13.66
N ALA A 506 -0.79 -0.18 14.68
CA ALA A 506 -0.04 -0.75 15.78
C ALA A 506 -0.30 -2.26 15.85
N ALA A 507 0.76 -3.06 15.74
CA ALA A 507 0.68 -4.51 15.89
C ALA A 507 0.85 -4.91 17.36
N ASP A 508 -0.18 -4.63 18.18
CA ASP A 508 -0.13 -4.61 19.65
C ASP A 508 -0.74 -5.85 20.32
N VAL A 509 -1.46 -6.68 19.58
CA VAL A 509 -1.99 -7.97 20.03
C VAL A 509 -1.37 -9.10 19.22
N VAL A 510 -1.11 -10.25 19.87
CA VAL A 510 -0.78 -11.51 19.22
C VAL A 510 -1.75 -12.60 19.67
N SER A 511 -2.28 -13.36 18.73
CA SER A 511 -3.26 -14.43 18.99
C SER A 511 -3.02 -15.65 18.12
N PRO A 512 -3.50 -16.85 18.49
CA PRO A 512 -3.49 -18.00 17.61
C PRO A 512 -4.33 -17.80 16.34
N TRP A 513 -3.82 -18.30 15.21
CA TRP A 513 -4.53 -18.40 13.94
C TRP A 513 -4.46 -19.82 13.39
N GLN A 514 -5.62 -20.40 13.09
CA GLN A 514 -5.73 -21.72 12.49
C GLN A 514 -5.44 -21.62 10.99
N THR A 515 -4.33 -22.18 10.52
CA THR A 515 -4.00 -22.17 9.08
C THR A 515 -4.85 -23.17 8.29
N CYS A 516 -4.89 -23.02 6.97
CA CYS A 516 -5.37 -24.05 6.06
C CYS A 516 -4.20 -24.83 5.46
N ALA A 517 -4.20 -26.16 5.61
CA ALA A 517 -3.21 -27.03 4.97
C ALA A 517 -3.57 -27.37 3.51
N LYS A 518 -4.87 -27.36 3.17
CA LYS A 518 -5.34 -27.63 1.81
C LYS A 518 -6.59 -26.82 1.44
N LEU A 519 -6.43 -25.94 0.46
CA LEU A 519 -7.53 -25.21 -0.17
C LEU A 519 -8.23 -26.12 -1.20
N GLY A 520 -9.55 -26.08 -1.23
CA GLY A 520 -10.35 -26.58 -2.35
C GLY A 520 -10.22 -25.65 -3.56
N SER A 521 -10.62 -26.13 -4.73
CA SER A 521 -10.75 -25.28 -5.92
C SER A 521 -12.18 -24.74 -6.00
N PRO A 522 -12.37 -23.43 -6.24
CA PRO A 522 -11.35 -22.37 -6.31
C PRO A 522 -10.83 -21.98 -4.91
N GLY A 523 -9.54 -21.62 -4.82
CA GLY A 523 -8.85 -21.43 -3.54
C GLY A 523 -8.76 -20.00 -3.00
N LEU A 524 -9.48 -19.04 -3.57
CA LEU A 524 -9.08 -17.61 -3.50
C LEU A 524 -9.29 -16.89 -2.15
N SER A 525 -9.92 -17.49 -1.13
CA SER A 525 -10.28 -16.72 0.09
C SER A 525 -10.23 -17.48 1.43
N GLY A 526 -9.56 -18.64 1.51
CA GLY A 526 -9.48 -19.42 2.75
C GLY A 526 -10.78 -20.09 3.21
N ASN A 527 -11.94 -19.64 2.71
CA ASN A 527 -13.27 -20.19 3.00
C ASN A 527 -13.53 -21.57 2.38
N ASN A 528 -12.70 -21.94 1.41
CA ASN A 528 -12.69 -23.27 0.81
C ASN A 528 -11.66 -24.18 1.50
N CYS A 529 -11.38 -23.98 2.79
CA CYS A 529 -10.42 -24.84 3.47
C CYS A 529 -11.00 -26.25 3.62
N THR A 530 -10.40 -27.21 2.91
CA THR A 530 -10.82 -28.62 2.95
C THR A 530 -10.03 -29.41 3.99
N THR A 531 -8.91 -28.88 4.48
CA THR A 531 -8.11 -29.50 5.53
C THR A 531 -7.44 -28.42 6.39
N LEU A 532 -7.82 -28.35 7.66
CA LEU A 532 -7.19 -27.46 8.65
C LEU A 532 -5.72 -27.86 8.87
N GLY A 533 -4.85 -26.84 8.91
CA GLY A 533 -3.44 -26.96 9.25
C GLY A 533 -3.16 -26.85 10.75
N PRO A 534 -1.95 -26.46 11.17
CA PRO A 534 -1.65 -26.11 12.56
C PRO A 534 -2.06 -24.67 12.89
N PHE A 535 -2.22 -24.39 14.19
CA PHE A 535 -2.24 -23.03 14.72
C PHE A 535 -0.85 -22.39 14.65
N ILE A 536 -0.80 -21.10 14.30
CA ILE A 536 0.40 -20.26 14.32
C ILE A 536 0.12 -18.93 15.04
N ASN A 537 1.16 -18.14 15.33
CA ASN A 537 0.98 -16.79 15.87
C ASN A 537 0.47 -15.82 14.80
N ASN A 538 -0.43 -14.93 15.21
CA ASN A 538 -1.00 -13.88 14.38
C ASN A 538 -0.95 -12.55 15.12
N ALA A 539 -0.10 -11.64 14.65
CA ALA A 539 -0.13 -10.26 15.09
C ALA A 539 -1.36 -9.56 14.49
N ARG A 540 -2.13 -8.91 15.37
CA ARG A 540 -3.31 -8.13 15.01
C ARG A 540 -2.94 -6.67 14.92
N LEU A 541 -3.59 -5.94 14.03
CA LEU A 541 -3.41 -4.50 13.92
C LEU A 541 -4.57 -3.79 14.59
N ASP A 542 -4.25 -2.73 15.31
CA ASP A 542 -5.18 -1.68 15.66
C ASP A 542 -4.76 -0.40 14.93
N TYR A 543 -5.71 0.44 14.53
CA TYR A 543 -5.40 1.75 13.97
C TYR A 543 -5.44 2.79 15.08
N VAL A 544 -4.41 3.63 15.15
CA VAL A 544 -4.20 4.55 16.28
C VAL A 544 -3.97 5.95 15.72
N VAL A 545 -4.62 6.94 16.33
CA VAL A 545 -4.49 8.35 15.98
C VAL A 545 -3.91 9.11 17.17
N THR A 546 -3.00 10.04 16.92
CA THR A 546 -2.49 10.99 17.90
C THR A 546 -2.67 12.42 17.41
N ASP A 547 -3.08 13.30 18.33
CA ASP A 547 -3.00 14.74 18.15
C ASP A 547 -1.69 15.23 18.79
N LEU A 548 -0.72 15.60 17.96
CA LEU A 548 0.58 16.09 18.44
C LEU A 548 0.49 17.46 19.11
N THR A 549 -0.57 18.23 18.85
CA THR A 549 -0.80 19.54 19.47
C THR A 549 -1.22 19.38 20.93
N THR A 550 -2.01 18.35 21.25
CA THR A 550 -2.48 18.07 22.63
C THR A 550 -1.69 16.97 23.33
N GLY A 551 -1.02 16.09 22.58
CA GLY A 551 -0.35 14.89 23.08
C GLY A 551 -1.30 13.74 23.41
N VAL A 552 -2.58 13.82 23.01
CA VAL A 552 -3.57 12.76 23.20
C VAL A 552 -3.45 11.73 22.08
N THR A 553 -3.57 10.45 22.43
CA THR A 553 -3.50 9.31 21.51
C THR A 553 -4.65 8.35 21.83
N ASP A 554 -5.39 7.94 20.80
CA ASP A 554 -6.50 7.00 20.91
C ASP A 554 -6.38 5.87 19.87
N THR A 555 -6.65 4.64 20.29
CA THR A 555 -6.94 3.54 19.37
C THR A 555 -8.34 3.76 18.79
N VAL A 556 -8.43 3.85 17.46
CA VAL A 556 -9.69 4.14 16.77
C VAL A 556 -10.41 2.90 16.30
N THR A 557 -9.70 1.81 16.02
CA THR A 557 -10.34 0.52 15.73
C THR A 557 -11.13 0.01 16.92
N THR A 558 -12.35 -0.43 16.68
CA THR A 558 -13.19 -1.08 17.70
C THR A 558 -12.83 -2.55 17.94
N GLN A 559 -12.15 -3.20 16.99
CA GLN A 559 -11.76 -4.61 17.03
C GLN A 559 -10.40 -4.85 16.35
N PRO A 560 -9.53 -5.72 16.89
CA PRO A 560 -8.22 -6.00 16.29
C PRO A 560 -8.34 -6.64 14.90
N ILE A 561 -7.68 -6.05 13.92
CA ILE A 561 -7.71 -6.44 12.51
C ILE A 561 -6.90 -7.72 12.30
N ASN A 562 -7.47 -8.67 11.54
CA ASN A 562 -6.83 -9.93 11.23
C ASN A 562 -6.00 -9.83 9.94
N THR A 563 -4.68 -9.87 10.08
CA THR A 563 -3.75 -9.75 8.97
C THR A 563 -3.59 -11.00 8.11
N ARG A 564 -4.29 -12.10 8.44
CA ARG A 564 -4.13 -13.42 7.83
C ARG A 564 -5.34 -13.91 7.04
N TYR A 565 -6.36 -13.09 6.89
CA TYR A 565 -7.35 -13.35 5.84
C TYR A 565 -6.65 -13.22 4.48
N PHE A 566 -6.76 -14.28 3.67
CA PHE A 566 -6.09 -14.37 2.38
C PHE A 566 -6.95 -13.67 1.33
N PHE A 567 -6.45 -12.55 0.82
CA PHE A 567 -7.01 -11.83 -0.32
C PHE A 567 -6.03 -11.92 -1.48
N SER A 568 -6.49 -11.75 -2.72
CA SER A 568 -5.63 -11.84 -3.91
C SER A 568 -4.36 -10.99 -3.71
N GLY A 569 -3.18 -11.61 -3.83
CA GLY A 569 -1.89 -10.97 -3.61
C GLY A 569 -1.42 -10.82 -2.15
N GLY A 570 -2.23 -11.09 -1.13
CA GLY A 570 -1.74 -11.10 0.26
C GLY A 570 -1.22 -9.75 0.74
N PHE A 571 -2.03 -8.70 0.59
CA PHE A 571 -1.75 -7.39 1.17
C PHE A 571 -3.04 -6.80 1.76
N ILE A 572 -2.95 -6.08 2.88
CA ILE A 572 -4.11 -5.50 3.61
C ILE A 572 -4.28 -4.00 3.32
N GLY A 573 -3.69 -3.48 2.26
CA GLY A 573 -3.42 -2.05 2.11
C GLY A 573 -2.07 -1.69 2.72
N ASP A 574 -1.14 -1.24 1.89
CA ASP A 574 0.21 -0.81 2.28
C ASP A 574 0.27 0.66 2.69
N TYR A 575 -0.86 1.35 2.76
CA TYR A 575 -0.95 2.73 3.21
C TYR A 575 -2.28 2.95 3.91
N THR A 576 -2.25 3.81 4.92
CA THR A 576 -3.44 4.40 5.51
C THR A 576 -3.42 5.89 5.26
N ASP A 577 -4.55 6.57 5.44
CA ASP A 577 -4.63 8.01 5.27
C ASP A 577 -5.42 8.67 6.40
N ILE A 578 -5.22 9.97 6.56
CA ILE A 578 -5.97 10.81 7.48
C ILE A 578 -6.14 12.19 6.85
N ALA A 579 -7.33 12.77 6.98
CA ALA A 579 -7.57 14.15 6.58
C ALA A 579 -8.27 14.92 7.69
N ALA A 580 -7.91 16.19 7.86
CA ALA A 580 -8.52 17.09 8.83
C ALA A 580 -9.37 18.15 8.14
N GLY A 581 -10.59 18.35 8.65
CA GLY A 581 -11.47 19.43 8.23
C GLY A 581 -11.07 20.79 8.82
N SER A 582 -11.69 21.85 8.30
CA SER A 582 -11.58 23.21 8.85
C SER A 582 -12.26 23.37 10.22
N ASP A 583 -13.01 22.36 10.66
CA ASP A 583 -13.65 22.23 11.96
C ASP A 583 -12.81 21.46 12.99
N ASP A 584 -11.52 21.20 12.68
CA ASP A 584 -10.58 20.41 13.47
C ASP A 584 -10.99 18.95 13.68
N ARG A 585 -12.01 18.44 12.98
CA ARG A 585 -12.30 17.01 12.98
C ARG A 585 -11.33 16.28 12.06
N PHE A 586 -10.78 15.17 12.52
CA PHE A 586 -10.01 14.27 11.68
C PHE A 586 -10.88 13.14 11.16
N HIS A 587 -10.51 12.61 9.99
CA HIS A 587 -11.10 11.46 9.33
C HIS A 587 -10.00 10.43 9.12
N ALA A 588 -9.88 9.51 10.07
CA ALA A 588 -8.90 8.43 10.06
C ALA A 588 -9.42 7.31 9.15
N PHE A 589 -8.64 6.89 8.15
CA PHE A 589 -9.13 6.01 7.07
C PHE A 589 -8.16 4.85 6.81
N TRP A 590 -8.60 3.63 7.08
CA TRP A 590 -7.76 2.41 7.08
C TRP A 590 -8.47 1.23 6.41
N THR A 591 -7.74 0.15 6.19
CA THR A 591 -8.28 -1.11 5.67
C THR A 591 -8.50 -2.10 6.82
N ASP A 592 -9.69 -2.68 6.85
CA ASP A 592 -10.18 -3.51 7.94
C ASP A 592 -10.68 -4.86 7.42
N THR A 593 -10.59 -5.91 8.24
CA THR A 593 -11.02 -7.27 7.89
C THR A 593 -12.12 -7.82 8.80
N ASN A 594 -12.71 -6.99 9.64
CA ASN A 594 -13.73 -7.37 10.61
C ASN A 594 -15.12 -7.46 9.97
N ASN A 595 -15.31 -6.97 8.74
CA ASN A 595 -16.60 -7.10 8.08
C ASN A 595 -16.74 -8.43 7.34
N VAL A 596 -17.86 -9.13 7.56
CA VAL A 596 -18.17 -10.37 6.86
C VAL A 596 -19.27 -10.13 5.84
N GLN A 597 -18.94 -10.30 4.56
CA GLN A 597 -19.87 -10.18 3.45
C GLN A 597 -20.31 -11.55 2.94
N SER A 598 -21.49 -11.61 2.33
CA SER A 598 -21.94 -12.79 1.58
C SER A 598 -21.48 -12.65 0.13
N ILE A 599 -20.80 -13.67 -0.38
CA ILE A 599 -20.47 -13.79 -1.80
C ILE A 599 -21.42 -14.79 -2.44
N ASP A 600 -21.98 -14.40 -3.57
CA ASP A 600 -22.48 -15.33 -4.56
C ASP A 600 -21.35 -15.56 -5.59
N TRP A 601 -20.57 -16.62 -5.37
CA TRP A 601 -19.27 -16.84 -6.04
C TRP A 601 -19.44 -17.21 -7.53
N PHE A 602 -18.51 -16.79 -8.40
CA PHE A 602 -18.50 -17.12 -9.83
C PHE A 602 -17.11 -17.65 -10.27
N VAL A 603 -16.94 -18.96 -10.43
CA VAL A 603 -15.79 -19.53 -11.17
C VAL A 603 -16.21 -19.71 -12.63
N GLY A 604 -15.96 -18.73 -13.49
CA GLY A 604 -16.23 -18.87 -14.92
C GLY A 604 -17.72 -18.94 -15.30
N PHE A 605 -18.53 -19.86 -14.75
CA PHE A 605 -19.96 -20.05 -14.99
C PHE A 605 -20.78 -20.69 -13.83
N GLU A 606 -20.18 -21.12 -12.71
CA GLU A 606 -20.92 -21.82 -11.63
C GLU A 606 -21.05 -21.00 -10.33
N TRP A 607 -22.24 -21.07 -9.72
CA TRP A 607 -22.65 -20.31 -8.53
C TRP A 607 -22.49 -21.11 -7.22
N GLN A 608 -21.87 -20.50 -6.21
CA GLN A 608 -22.08 -20.85 -4.80
C GLN A 608 -22.70 -19.66 -4.08
N ALA A 609 -24.03 -19.67 -3.95
CA ALA A 609 -24.75 -18.58 -3.30
C ALA A 609 -24.59 -18.61 -1.77
N GLY A 610 -24.40 -17.44 -1.15
CA GLY A 610 -24.45 -17.25 0.31
C GLY A 610 -23.22 -17.67 1.11
N THR A 611 -22.04 -17.78 0.49
CA THR A 611 -20.80 -18.06 1.23
C THR A 611 -20.38 -16.81 2.00
N ARG A 612 -20.25 -16.90 3.32
CA ARG A 612 -19.81 -15.78 4.17
C ARG A 612 -18.29 -15.73 4.23
N VAL A 613 -17.72 -14.56 3.95
CA VAL A 613 -16.27 -14.34 3.95
C VAL A 613 -15.95 -13.05 4.68
N HIS A 614 -14.80 -13.00 5.35
CA HIS A 614 -14.21 -11.72 5.75
C HIS A 614 -13.77 -10.98 4.49
N ASN A 615 -14.08 -9.68 4.39
CA ASN A 615 -13.65 -8.83 3.29
C ASN A 615 -12.55 -7.87 3.74
N GLN A 616 -11.71 -7.39 2.82
CA GLN A 616 -10.98 -6.14 3.04
C GLN A 616 -11.90 -5.00 2.69
N ASP A 617 -12.39 -4.31 3.70
CA ASP A 617 -13.15 -3.08 3.52
C ASP A 617 -12.32 -1.90 3.96
N VAL A 618 -12.68 -0.72 3.49
CA VAL A 618 -12.08 0.52 3.99
C VAL A 618 -13.01 1.16 5.00
N VAL A 619 -12.46 1.51 6.16
CA VAL A 619 -13.21 1.97 7.32
C VAL A 619 -12.73 3.34 7.71
N VAL A 620 -13.68 4.19 8.11
CA VAL A 620 -13.40 5.53 8.61
C VAL A 620 -13.88 5.69 10.05
N LEU A 621 -13.11 6.45 10.82
CA LEU A 621 -13.59 7.12 12.02
C LEU A 621 -13.44 8.63 11.84
N SER A 622 -14.52 9.37 12.09
CA SER A 622 -14.53 10.83 12.06
C SER A 622 -14.70 11.38 13.47
N ASN A 623 -13.65 11.99 14.05
CA ASN A 623 -13.67 12.39 15.45
C ASN A 623 -12.84 13.67 15.73
N SER A 624 -12.83 14.11 16.99
CA SER A 624 -12.01 15.21 17.51
C SER A 624 -11.53 14.86 18.93
N PHE A 625 -10.33 15.32 19.30
CA PHE A 625 -9.77 15.16 20.66
C PHE A 625 -10.18 16.27 21.63
#